data_AF-D4CS49-F1
#
_entry.id   AF-D4CS49-F1
#
_cell.length_a   1.000
_cell.length_b   1.000
_cell.length_c   1.000
_cell.angle_alpha   90.00
_cell.angle_beta   90.00
_cell.angle_gamma   90.00
#
_symmetry.space_group_name_H-M   'P 1'
#
loop_
_entity.id
_entity.type
_entity.pdbx_description
1 polymer ?
#
loop_
_entity_poly.entity_id
_entity_poly.type
_entity_poly.pdbx_seq_one_letter_code
_entity_poly.pdbx_strand_id
1 'polypeptide(L)'
;MEFILNKTLGINGIDRISFKKIIEILGKPSKIKLELGKDNFDLNITLEYKQLELIINYCVNFYLGTRIPEFQTLFFVVEKLYLDNEVIKIGEDVRKVFTKVKRYTKNNYKIFNYEYNIGEYSGSYDFTNLDLTIYFEKYEKKRIVDGIYVSLPYEDNPNISNIGEILKLDILKNIF
;
A
#
# COMPACT_ATOMS: atom_id res chain seq x y z
N MET A 1 -12.49 -9.72 -5.39
CA MET A 1 -12.88 -8.30 -5.57
C MET A 1 -11.94 -7.69 -6.60
N GLU A 2 -12.39 -6.71 -7.38
CA GLU A 2 -11.49 -5.94 -8.23
C GLU A 2 -10.91 -4.75 -7.46
N PHE A 3 -9.60 -4.56 -7.57
CA PHE A 3 -8.88 -3.45 -6.95
C PHE A 3 -8.56 -2.41 -8.02
N ILE A 4 -9.33 -1.32 -8.02
CA ILE A 4 -9.32 -0.25 -9.00
C ILE A 4 -8.52 0.91 -8.42
N LEU A 5 -7.48 1.32 -9.14
CA LEU A 5 -6.71 2.51 -8.79
C LEU A 5 -7.60 3.76 -8.91
N ASN A 6 -7.58 4.63 -7.92
CA ASN A 6 -8.40 5.83 -7.95
C ASN A 6 -7.92 6.82 -9.02
N LYS A 7 -8.85 7.64 -9.52
CA LYS A 7 -8.53 8.82 -10.33
C LYS A 7 -7.83 9.92 -9.53
N THR A 8 -7.74 9.80 -8.22
CA THR A 8 -6.91 10.62 -7.33
C THR A 8 -5.77 9.77 -6.78
N LEU A 9 -5.67 9.58 -5.47
CA LEU A 9 -4.72 8.72 -4.79
C LEU A 9 -5.46 7.54 -4.15
N GLY A 10 -4.75 6.43 -3.94
CA GLY A 10 -5.29 5.23 -3.32
C GLY A 10 -6.17 4.37 -4.23
N ILE A 11 -7.05 3.56 -3.62
CA ILE A 11 -7.68 2.40 -4.26
C ILE A 11 -9.14 2.22 -3.82
N ASN A 12 -10.02 1.79 -4.72
CA ASN A 12 -11.44 1.51 -4.44
C ASN A 12 -12.17 2.63 -3.66
N GLY A 13 -11.88 3.89 -4.00
CA GLY A 13 -12.42 5.07 -3.34
C GLY A 13 -11.82 5.38 -1.97
N ILE A 14 -10.84 4.60 -1.48
CA ILE A 14 -10.06 4.87 -0.28
C ILE A 14 -8.85 5.72 -0.68
N ASP A 15 -8.83 6.96 -0.22
CA ASP A 15 -7.93 8.04 -0.65
C ASP A 15 -7.07 8.60 0.49
N ARG A 16 -7.33 8.16 1.73
CA ARG A 16 -6.60 8.51 2.94
C ARG A 16 -6.70 7.41 3.99
N ILE A 17 -5.86 7.45 5.01
CA ILE A 17 -5.76 6.39 5.99
C ILE A 17 -7.02 6.40 6.88
N SER A 18 -7.83 5.35 6.77
CA SER A 18 -9.04 5.18 7.59
C SER A 18 -9.43 3.71 7.71
N PHE A 19 -9.11 3.11 8.86
CA PHE A 19 -9.51 1.72 9.13
C PHE A 19 -11.03 1.54 9.09
N LYS A 20 -11.81 2.54 9.52
CA LYS A 20 -13.28 2.47 9.43
C LYS A 20 -13.75 2.29 7.98
N LYS A 21 -13.26 3.14 7.07
CA LYS A 21 -13.60 3.09 5.64
C LYS A 21 -13.08 1.80 4.98
N ILE A 22 -11.88 1.37 5.33
CA ILE A 22 -11.29 0.09 4.88
C ILE A 22 -12.19 -1.09 5.28
N ILE A 23 -12.60 -1.18 6.55
CA ILE A 23 -13.44 -2.27 7.06
C ILE A 23 -14.86 -2.21 6.47
N GLU A 24 -15.40 -1.02 6.24
CA GLU A 24 -16.69 -0.84 5.58
C GLU A 24 -16.69 -1.39 4.15
N ILE A 25 -15.62 -1.15 3.39
CA ILE A 25 -15.51 -1.56 1.98
C ILE A 25 -15.08 -3.03 1.84
N LEU A 26 -14.10 -3.47 2.65
CA LEU A 26 -13.46 -4.79 2.50
C LEU A 26 -13.98 -5.84 3.48
N GLY A 27 -14.80 -5.43 4.45
CA GLY A 27 -15.17 -6.25 5.59
C GLY A 27 -14.03 -6.40 6.59
N LYS A 28 -14.12 -7.40 7.46
CA LYS A 28 -13.08 -7.67 8.46
C LYS A 28 -11.93 -8.49 7.84
N PRO A 29 -10.67 -8.20 8.21
CA PRO A 29 -9.54 -9.03 7.81
C PRO A 29 -9.65 -10.43 8.39
N SER A 30 -9.16 -11.43 7.65
CA SER A 30 -9.10 -12.81 8.12
C SER A 30 -8.07 -13.00 9.23
N LYS A 31 -7.00 -12.21 9.21
CA LYS A 31 -5.93 -12.24 10.21
C LYS A 31 -5.36 -10.84 10.38
N ILE A 32 -5.00 -10.51 11.63
CA ILE A 32 -4.27 -9.31 11.98
C ILE A 32 -2.97 -9.74 12.63
N LYS A 33 -1.85 -9.22 12.16
CA LYS A 33 -0.53 -9.35 12.80
C LYS A 33 -0.11 -7.99 13.32
N LEU A 34 0.56 -8.00 14.46
CA LEU A 34 1.08 -6.81 15.11
C LEU A 34 2.53 -7.06 15.44
N GLU A 35 3.38 -6.14 15.02
CA GLU A 35 4.81 -6.15 15.30
C GLU A 35 5.19 -4.79 15.85
N LEU A 36 5.80 -4.80 17.03
CA LEU A 36 6.29 -3.58 17.66
C LEU A 36 7.81 -3.54 17.49
N GLY A 37 8.28 -2.46 16.90
CA GLY A 37 9.69 -2.20 16.71
C GLY A 37 10.47 -2.18 18.02
N LYS A 38 11.77 -2.43 17.91
CA LYS A 38 12.68 -2.32 19.05
C LYS A 38 12.61 -0.91 19.63
N ASP A 39 12.65 -0.82 20.96
CA ASP A 39 12.60 0.45 21.68
C ASP A 39 11.38 1.31 21.35
N ASN A 40 10.31 0.69 20.82
CA ASN A 40 9.06 1.35 20.46
C ASN A 40 9.17 2.35 19.32
N PHE A 41 10.14 2.17 18.43
CA PHE A 41 10.37 3.09 17.31
C PHE A 41 9.21 3.11 16.31
N ASP A 42 8.61 1.94 16.06
CA ASP A 42 7.52 1.79 15.12
C ASP A 42 6.51 0.74 15.58
N LEU A 43 5.27 0.87 15.09
CA LEU A 43 4.22 -0.13 15.21
C LEU A 43 3.79 -0.51 13.80
N ASN A 44 3.95 -1.79 13.45
CA ASN A 44 3.46 -2.37 12.21
C ASN A 44 2.23 -3.23 12.48
N ILE A 45 1.18 -2.98 11.70
CA ILE A 45 -0.03 -3.79 11.69
C ILE A 45 -0.24 -4.30 10.26
N THR A 46 -0.26 -5.62 10.11
CA THR A 46 -0.58 -6.28 8.84
C THR A 46 -1.98 -6.86 8.91
N LEU A 47 -2.85 -6.44 8.00
CA LEU A 47 -4.19 -6.98 7.81
C LEU A 47 -4.19 -7.92 6.60
N GLU A 48 -4.44 -9.20 6.82
CA GLU A 48 -4.56 -10.20 5.74
C GLU A 48 -6.03 -10.44 5.42
N TYR A 49 -6.40 -10.26 4.15
CA TYR A 49 -7.71 -10.58 3.59
C TYR A 49 -7.57 -11.75 2.63
N LYS A 50 -7.56 -12.98 3.16
CA LYS A 50 -7.33 -14.20 2.37
C LYS A 50 -8.37 -14.37 1.25
N GLN A 51 -9.63 -14.05 1.54
CA GLN A 51 -10.72 -14.13 0.57
C GLN A 51 -10.61 -13.11 -0.58
N LEU A 52 -9.75 -12.09 -0.42
CA LEU A 52 -9.53 -11.05 -1.43
C LEU A 52 -8.14 -11.10 -2.06
N GLU A 53 -7.27 -12.04 -1.65
CA GLU A 53 -5.85 -12.07 -2.07
C GLU A 53 -5.17 -10.69 -1.85
N LEU A 54 -5.46 -10.08 -0.68
CA LEU A 54 -5.01 -8.74 -0.33
C LEU A 54 -4.28 -8.75 1.02
N ILE A 55 -3.20 -7.99 1.07
CA ILE A 55 -2.54 -7.60 2.32
C ILE A 55 -2.55 -6.07 2.42
N ILE A 56 -2.89 -5.55 3.59
CA ILE A 56 -2.72 -4.14 3.92
C ILE A 56 -1.69 -4.05 5.02
N ASN A 57 -0.65 -3.25 4.79
CA ASN A 57 0.34 -2.93 5.82
C ASN A 57 0.14 -1.50 6.26
N TYR A 58 0.05 -1.33 7.57
CA TYR A 58 -0.04 -0.04 8.23
C TYR A 58 1.14 0.10 9.18
N CYS A 59 1.80 1.24 9.13
CA CYS A 59 2.94 1.56 9.98
C CYS A 59 2.70 2.89 10.67
N VAL A 60 3.02 2.95 11.97
CA VAL A 60 3.16 4.18 12.72
C VAL A 60 4.60 4.28 13.16
N ASN A 61 5.24 5.41 12.87
CA ASN A 61 6.52 5.75 13.43
C ASN A 61 6.32 6.70 14.61
N PHE A 62 7.11 6.53 15.65
CA PHE A 62 7.08 7.36 16.84
C PHE A 62 8.33 8.23 16.90
N TYR A 63 8.21 9.41 17.51
CA TYR A 63 9.39 10.18 17.86
C TYR A 63 10.31 9.35 18.77
N LEU A 64 11.61 9.40 18.47
CA LEU A 64 12.64 8.59 19.14
C LEU A 64 12.51 8.64 20.67
N GLY A 65 12.35 7.46 21.27
CA GLY A 65 12.25 7.31 22.73
C GLY A 65 10.91 7.74 23.34
N THR A 66 9.89 8.00 22.51
CA THR A 66 8.54 8.38 22.95
C THR A 66 7.47 7.42 22.41
N ARG A 67 6.22 7.60 22.84
CA ARG A 67 5.03 7.00 22.24
C ARG A 67 4.18 8.00 21.45
N ILE A 68 4.76 9.15 21.13
CA ILE A 68 4.08 10.20 20.37
C ILE A 68 4.21 9.84 18.89
N PRO A 69 3.08 9.64 18.17
CA PRO A 69 3.13 9.30 16.75
C PRO A 69 3.67 10.46 15.94
N GLU A 70 4.71 10.22 15.14
CA GLU A 70 5.32 11.20 14.25
C GLU A 70 4.62 11.21 12.89
N PHE A 71 4.51 10.04 12.26
CA PHE A 71 3.79 9.87 11.00
C PHE A 71 3.24 8.45 10.88
N GLN A 72 2.26 8.29 9.99
CA GLN A 72 1.73 6.98 9.60
C GLN A 72 1.73 6.78 8.09
N THR A 73 1.88 5.52 7.69
CA THR A 73 1.77 5.09 6.30
C THR A 73 0.85 3.87 6.21
N LEU A 74 0.20 3.71 5.06
CA LEU A 74 -0.61 2.53 4.76
C LEU A 74 -0.49 2.20 3.28
N PHE A 75 -0.22 0.95 2.95
CA PHE A 75 -0.20 0.49 1.58
C PHE A 75 -0.90 -0.85 1.39
N PHE A 76 -1.49 -1.02 0.21
CA PHE A 76 -2.17 -2.21 -0.26
C PHE A 76 -1.21 -3.01 -1.14
N VAL A 77 -1.08 -4.31 -0.86
CA VAL A 77 -0.35 -5.26 -1.70
C VAL A 77 -1.37 -6.13 -2.41
N VAL A 78 -1.42 -6.02 -3.75
CA VAL A 78 -2.42 -6.67 -4.59
C VAL A 78 -1.77 -7.52 -5.67
N GLU A 79 -2.39 -8.63 -6.04
CA GLU A 79 -1.91 -9.43 -7.18
C GLU A 79 -2.29 -8.83 -8.53
N LYS A 80 -3.40 -8.09 -8.56
CA LYS A 80 -3.98 -7.45 -9.76
C LYS A 80 -4.47 -6.06 -9.42
N LEU A 81 -4.15 -5.09 -10.26
CA LEU A 81 -4.60 -3.70 -10.14
C LEU A 81 -5.26 -3.26 -11.45
N TYR A 82 -6.47 -2.74 -11.36
CA TYR A 82 -7.28 -2.27 -12.48
C TYR A 82 -7.07 -0.77 -12.68
N LEU A 83 -6.79 -0.39 -13.92
CA LEU A 83 -6.48 0.96 -14.40
C LEU A 83 -7.52 1.35 -15.48
N ASP A 84 -8.72 1.73 -15.07
CA ASP A 84 -9.91 1.88 -15.93
C ASP A 84 -10.17 0.63 -16.80
N ASN A 85 -9.73 0.66 -18.07
CA ASN A 85 -9.94 -0.39 -19.06
C ASN A 85 -8.76 -1.39 -19.16
N GLU A 86 -7.72 -1.19 -18.36
CA GLU A 86 -6.54 -2.06 -18.33
C GLU A 86 -6.38 -2.72 -16.98
N VAL A 87 -5.68 -3.85 -16.95
CA VAL A 87 -5.30 -4.53 -15.72
C VAL A 87 -3.81 -4.80 -15.75
N ILE A 88 -3.14 -4.58 -14.64
CA ILE A 88 -1.76 -5.01 -14.41
C ILE A 88 -1.78 -6.16 -13.40
N LYS A 89 -0.86 -7.10 -13.52
CA LYS A 89 -0.79 -8.27 -12.63
C LYS A 89 0.64 -8.74 -12.40
N ILE A 90 0.85 -9.38 -11.26
CA ILE A 90 2.09 -10.14 -11.00
C ILE A 90 2.30 -11.15 -12.15
N GLY A 91 3.56 -11.34 -12.56
CA GLY A 91 3.91 -12.18 -13.71
C GLY A 91 3.90 -11.47 -15.07
N GLU A 92 3.43 -10.21 -15.15
CA GLU A 92 3.42 -9.46 -16.41
C GLU A 92 4.79 -8.83 -16.73
N ASP A 93 5.11 -8.68 -18.03
CA ASP A 93 6.31 -7.93 -18.45
C ASP A 93 6.21 -6.46 -17.99
N VAL A 94 7.21 -6.00 -17.23
CA VAL A 94 7.19 -4.67 -16.61
C VAL A 94 7.09 -3.53 -17.64
N ARG A 95 7.60 -3.72 -18.87
CA ARG A 95 7.54 -2.69 -19.94
C ARG A 95 6.11 -2.51 -20.44
N LYS A 96 5.33 -3.60 -20.47
CA LYS A 96 3.90 -3.54 -20.79
C LYS A 96 3.16 -2.83 -19.68
N VAL A 97 3.43 -3.18 -18.43
CA VAL A 97 2.83 -2.52 -17.25
C VAL A 97 3.13 -1.03 -17.24
N PHE A 98 4.38 -0.62 -17.47
CA PHE A 98 4.74 0.79 -17.59
C PHE A 98 3.95 1.52 -18.68
N THR A 99 3.74 0.88 -19.84
CA THR A 99 2.93 1.43 -20.94
C THR A 99 1.47 1.62 -20.52
N LYS A 100 0.90 0.66 -19.77
CA LYS A 100 -0.47 0.74 -19.25
C LYS A 100 -0.63 1.89 -18.25
N VAL A 101 0.28 2.01 -17.29
CA VAL A 101 0.29 3.10 -16.30
C VAL A 101 0.43 4.47 -16.99
N LYS A 102 1.29 4.58 -18.00
CA LYS A 102 1.43 5.81 -18.81
C LYS A 102 0.15 6.16 -19.59
N ARG A 103 -0.59 5.16 -20.07
CA ARG A 103 -1.87 5.39 -20.75
C ARG A 103 -2.96 5.82 -19.77
N TYR A 104 -3.07 5.14 -18.64
CA TYR A 104 -4.01 5.46 -17.57
C TYR A 104 -3.86 6.91 -17.08
N THR A 105 -2.62 7.32 -16.80
CA THR A 105 -2.31 8.69 -16.35
C THR A 105 -2.69 9.73 -17.40
N LYS A 106 -2.32 9.51 -18.67
CA LYS A 106 -2.71 10.40 -19.78
C LYS A 106 -4.23 10.54 -19.90
N ASN A 107 -4.96 9.44 -19.83
CA ASN A 107 -6.42 9.42 -19.98
C ASN A 107 -7.15 10.10 -18.82
N ASN A 108 -6.58 10.09 -17.62
CA ASN A 108 -7.13 10.73 -16.43
C ASN A 108 -6.54 12.11 -16.16
N TYR A 109 -5.88 12.72 -17.15
CA TYR A 109 -5.23 14.04 -17.05
C TYR A 109 -4.28 14.16 -15.85
N LYS A 110 -3.65 13.05 -15.46
CA LYS A 110 -2.66 13.01 -14.39
C LYS A 110 -1.27 13.26 -14.97
N ILE A 111 -0.59 14.25 -14.41
CA ILE A 111 0.86 14.35 -14.55
C ILE A 111 1.46 13.40 -13.54
N PHE A 112 2.42 12.58 -13.95
CA PHE A 112 3.17 11.72 -13.03
C PHE A 112 4.65 11.85 -13.33
N ASN A 113 5.42 11.83 -12.25
CA ASN A 113 6.84 11.50 -12.29
C ASN A 113 6.98 10.06 -11.80
N TYR A 114 8.04 9.41 -12.24
CA TYR A 114 8.40 8.12 -11.69
C TYR A 114 9.90 8.08 -11.43
N GLU A 115 10.26 7.46 -10.33
CA GLU A 115 11.63 7.06 -10.06
C GLU A 115 11.82 5.62 -10.51
N TYR A 116 13.02 5.30 -10.96
CA TYR A 116 13.38 3.97 -11.43
C TYR A 116 14.61 3.50 -10.68
N ASN A 117 14.43 2.48 -9.86
CA ASN A 117 15.47 1.89 -9.04
C ASN A 117 15.77 0.49 -9.56
N ILE A 118 17.06 0.17 -9.74
CA ILE A 118 17.48 -1.12 -10.29
C ILE A 118 18.63 -1.70 -9.46
N GLY A 119 18.37 -2.85 -8.82
CA GLY A 119 19.39 -3.66 -8.16
C GLY A 119 20.00 -4.69 -9.10
N GLU A 120 20.74 -5.66 -8.59
CA GLU A 120 21.29 -6.76 -9.40
C GLU A 120 20.17 -7.67 -9.92
N TYR A 121 19.32 -8.16 -9.00
CA TYR A 121 18.28 -9.16 -9.25
C TYR A 121 16.87 -8.59 -9.43
N SER A 122 16.63 -7.35 -9.02
CA SER A 122 15.30 -6.77 -8.98
C SER A 122 15.33 -5.26 -9.26
N GLY A 123 14.17 -4.62 -9.25
CA GLY A 123 14.03 -3.17 -9.27
C GLY A 123 12.59 -2.73 -9.00
N SER A 124 12.38 -1.43 -8.99
CA SER A 124 11.06 -0.81 -8.84
C SER A 124 10.86 0.35 -9.80
N TYR A 125 9.58 0.60 -10.11
CA TYR A 125 9.10 1.89 -10.61
C TYR A 125 8.21 2.50 -9.55
N ASP A 126 8.57 3.69 -9.07
CA ASP A 126 7.86 4.41 -8.02
C ASP A 126 7.14 5.62 -8.64
N PHE A 127 5.82 5.52 -8.82
CA PHE A 127 4.99 6.52 -9.48
C PHE A 127 4.39 7.49 -8.44
N THR A 128 5.12 8.55 -8.11
CA THR A 128 4.83 9.43 -6.96
C THR A 128 3.40 9.99 -6.95
N ASN A 129 2.89 10.52 -8.07
CA ASN A 129 1.55 11.11 -8.10
C ASN A 129 0.40 10.09 -8.19
N LEU A 130 0.73 8.80 -8.24
CA LEU A 130 -0.23 7.71 -8.18
C LEU A 130 -0.19 6.97 -6.85
N ASP A 131 0.79 7.26 -5.99
CA ASP A 131 1.16 6.43 -4.85
C ASP A 131 1.23 4.94 -5.22
N LEU A 132 1.80 4.65 -6.39
CA LEU A 132 1.89 3.29 -6.95
C LEU A 132 3.35 2.90 -7.08
N THR A 133 3.74 1.78 -6.50
CA THR A 133 5.04 1.15 -6.74
C THR A 133 4.85 -0.20 -7.43
N ILE A 134 5.60 -0.41 -8.51
CA ILE A 134 5.67 -1.69 -9.22
C ILE A 134 7.05 -2.28 -9.03
N TYR A 135 7.14 -3.36 -8.27
CA TYR A 135 8.35 -4.17 -8.14
C TYR A 135 8.44 -5.19 -9.25
N PHE A 136 9.67 -5.48 -9.68
CA PHE A 136 9.93 -6.52 -10.67
C PHE A 136 11.20 -7.31 -10.34
N GLU A 137 11.15 -8.60 -10.63
CA GLU A 137 12.32 -9.47 -10.64
C GLU A 137 12.92 -9.53 -12.04
N LYS A 138 14.22 -9.82 -12.09
CA LYS A 138 14.96 -10.03 -13.34
C LYS A 138 15.29 -11.51 -13.50
N TYR A 139 14.85 -12.06 -14.61
CA TYR A 139 15.17 -13.41 -15.04
C TYR A 139 15.77 -13.35 -16.42
N GLU A 140 17.08 -13.60 -16.54
CA GLU A 140 17.84 -13.44 -17.77
C GLU A 140 17.66 -12.02 -18.36
N LYS A 141 17.03 -11.91 -19.55
CA LYS A 141 16.70 -10.64 -20.22
C LYS A 141 15.28 -10.16 -19.93
N LYS A 142 14.50 -10.89 -19.13
CA LYS A 142 13.10 -10.57 -18.80
C LYS A 142 13.03 -9.82 -17.48
N ARG A 143 12.06 -8.89 -17.40
CA ARG A 143 11.68 -8.18 -16.18
C ARG A 143 10.20 -8.41 -15.96
N ILE A 144 9.88 -9.08 -14.87
CA ILE A 144 8.53 -9.58 -14.60
C ILE A 144 8.05 -8.93 -13.31
N VAL A 145 6.83 -8.41 -13.32
CA VAL A 145 6.22 -7.82 -12.11
C VAL A 145 6.17 -8.87 -11.01
N ASP A 146 6.72 -8.50 -9.87
CA ASP A 146 6.82 -9.33 -8.67
C ASP A 146 5.94 -8.77 -7.53
N GLY A 147 5.64 -7.47 -7.56
CA GLY A 147 4.79 -6.85 -6.57
C GLY A 147 4.11 -5.57 -7.06
N ILE A 148 2.88 -5.35 -6.62
CA ILE A 148 2.10 -4.14 -6.91
C ILE A 148 1.64 -3.55 -5.58
N TYR A 149 2.09 -2.35 -5.31
CA TYR A 149 1.89 -1.66 -4.04
C TYR A 149 1.18 -0.35 -4.32
N VAL A 150 0.01 -0.14 -3.71
CA VAL A 150 -0.70 1.14 -3.76
C VAL A 150 -0.67 1.74 -2.37
N SER A 151 0.12 2.79 -2.18
CA SER A 151 0.16 3.55 -0.95
C SER A 151 -1.02 4.52 -0.88
N LEU A 152 -1.43 4.84 0.34
CA LEU A 152 -2.19 6.04 0.61
C LEU A 152 -1.21 7.16 0.96
N PRO A 153 -1.61 8.44 0.83
CA PRO A 153 -0.83 9.55 1.33
C PRO A 153 -0.47 9.33 2.79
N TYR A 154 0.79 9.59 3.14
CA TYR A 154 1.22 9.56 4.54
C TYR A 154 0.57 10.72 5.31
N GLU A 155 0.40 10.54 6.62
CA GLU A 155 -0.20 11.55 7.49
C GLU A 155 0.73 11.83 8.67
N ASP A 156 1.06 13.10 8.89
CA ASP A 156 1.85 13.57 10.03
C ASP A 156 0.98 13.69 11.29
N ASN A 157 1.59 13.47 12.45
CA ASN A 157 0.99 13.56 13.79
C ASN A 157 -0.37 12.81 13.91
N PRO A 158 -0.42 11.53 13.53
CA PRO A 158 -1.70 10.82 13.46
C PRO A 158 -2.32 10.57 14.84
N ASN A 159 -3.63 10.70 14.93
CA ASN A 159 -4.38 10.23 16.09
C ASN A 159 -4.70 8.73 15.95
N ILE A 160 -4.01 7.91 16.74
CA ILE A 160 -4.08 6.45 16.68
C ILE A 160 -4.84 5.81 17.84
N SER A 161 -5.47 6.61 18.72
CA SER A 161 -6.17 6.11 19.92
C SER A 161 -7.26 5.08 19.61
N ASN A 162 -7.93 5.25 18.46
CA ASN A 162 -9.10 4.45 18.10
C ASN A 162 -8.74 3.18 17.31
N ILE A 163 -7.47 2.96 16.95
CA ILE A 163 -7.07 1.81 16.13
C ILE A 163 -7.36 0.50 16.85
N GLY A 164 -7.03 0.43 18.15
CA GLY A 164 -7.30 -0.74 18.98
C GLY A 164 -8.78 -1.08 19.04
N GLU A 165 -9.65 -0.08 19.14
CA GLU A 165 -11.10 -0.30 19.14
C GLU A 165 -11.62 -0.78 17.77
N ILE A 166 -11.23 -0.08 16.69
CA ILE A 166 -11.70 -0.40 15.33
C ILE A 166 -11.27 -1.81 14.91
N LEU A 167 -10.01 -2.17 15.20
CA LEU A 167 -9.45 -3.48 14.86
C LEU A 167 -9.71 -4.55 15.92
N LYS A 168 -10.33 -4.19 17.05
CA LYS A 168 -10.57 -5.06 18.21
C LYS A 168 -9.29 -5.71 18.75
N LEU A 169 -8.24 -4.90 18.89
CA LEU A 169 -6.93 -5.28 19.41
C LEU A 169 -6.75 -4.73 20.82
N ASP A 170 -7.21 -5.48 21.83
CA ASP A 170 -7.08 -5.06 23.23
C ASP A 170 -5.63 -4.84 23.66
N ILE A 171 -4.67 -5.53 23.03
CA ILE A 171 -3.24 -5.37 23.30
C ILE A 171 -2.74 -3.95 23.03
N LEU A 172 -3.37 -3.21 22.11
CA LEU A 172 -3.00 -1.82 21.80
C LEU A 172 -3.31 -0.85 22.96
N LYS A 173 -4.21 -1.20 23.87
CA LYS A 173 -4.49 -0.40 25.09
C LYS A 173 -3.30 -0.33 26.05
N ASN A 174 -2.35 -1.25 25.92
CA ASN A 174 -1.12 -1.24 26.72
C ASN A 174 0.05 -0.54 25.99
N ILE A 175 -0.16 -0.14 24.73
CA ILE A 175 0.84 0.52 23.88
C ILE A 175 0.57 2.04 23.82
N PHE A 176 -0.71 2.43 23.85
CA PHE A 176 -1.19 3.81 23.81
C PHE A 176 -1.89 4.22 25.11
#